data_AF-A0ABC9HHV5-F1
#
_entry.id   AF-A0ABC9HHV5-F1
#
_cell.length_a   1.000
_cell.length_b   1.000
_cell.length_c   1.000
_cell.angle_alpha   90.00
_cell.angle_beta   90.00
_cell.angle_gamma   90.00
#
_symmetry.space_group_name_H-M   'P 1'
#
loop_
_entity.id
_entity.type
_entity.pdbx_description
1 polymer ?
#
loop_
_entity_poly.entity_id
_entity_poly.type
_entity_poly.pdbx_seq_one_letter_code
_entity_poly.pdbx_strand_id
1 'polypeptide(L)'
;MIYDSELAAKALQWASNCTVGHDADAGRATDKYPSAGQNFAGNYKFQQGFNAWVNENVDYNFDSNSCNSGKMCGHYTQVVWANSKALGCGYKNCLSKPNFPYGYAIVCNYGPAFSKEIITVNVLMKKDNTINARLKDKQQQQQHRHREQKPQMTRQPTKATHPDSNGLSGHNCTQ
;
A
#
# COMPACT_ATOMS: atom_id res chain seq x y z
N MET A 1 -7.97 -12.22 11.65
CA MET A 1 -8.46 -10.85 11.84
C MET A 1 -9.86 -10.76 11.26
N ILE A 2 -10.81 -10.17 11.96
CA ILE A 2 -12.20 -9.94 11.54
C ILE A 2 -12.46 -8.44 11.36
N TYR A 3 -13.42 -8.07 10.52
CA TYR A 3 -13.86 -6.69 10.44
C TYR A 3 -14.71 -6.31 11.66
N ASP A 4 -14.54 -5.09 12.18
CA ASP A 4 -15.31 -4.55 13.29
C ASP A 4 -15.77 -3.12 12.97
N SER A 5 -17.09 -2.91 12.98
CA SER A 5 -17.72 -1.66 12.55
C SER A 5 -17.51 -0.52 13.54
N GLU A 6 -17.38 -0.81 14.84
CA GLU A 6 -17.19 0.23 15.85
C GLU A 6 -15.77 0.81 15.76
N LEU A 7 -14.76 -0.08 15.60
CA LEU A 7 -13.39 0.34 15.30
C LEU A 7 -13.31 1.19 14.02
N ALA A 8 -14.07 0.82 12.99
CA ALA A 8 -14.12 1.54 11.72
C ALA A 8 -14.77 2.92 11.86
N ALA A 9 -15.87 3.01 12.63
CA ALA A 9 -16.55 4.27 12.90
C ALA A 9 -15.62 5.25 13.63
N LYS A 10 -14.89 4.79 14.65
CA LYS A 10 -13.88 5.61 15.36
C LYS A 10 -12.72 6.01 14.46
N ALA A 11 -12.24 5.11 13.61
CA ALA A 11 -11.19 5.43 12.64
C ALA A 11 -11.65 6.50 11.64
N LEU A 12 -12.89 6.42 11.15
CA LEU A 12 -13.47 7.43 10.26
C LEU A 12 -13.68 8.77 10.98
N GLN A 13 -14.10 8.75 12.24
CA GLN A 13 -14.24 9.95 13.06
C GLN A 13 -12.90 10.68 13.16
N TRP A 14 -11.80 9.97 13.48
CA TRP A 14 -10.47 10.57 13.52
C TRP A 14 -10.02 11.07 12.14
N ALA A 15 -10.15 10.25 11.09
CA ALA A 15 -9.74 10.63 9.74
C ALA A 15 -10.47 11.90 9.25
N SER A 16 -11.72 12.10 9.67
CA SER A 16 -12.54 13.26 9.28
C SER A 16 -12.01 14.59 9.80
N ASN A 17 -11.18 14.58 10.84
CA ASN A 17 -10.55 15.78 11.38
C ASN A 17 -9.44 16.31 10.45
N CYS A 18 -8.91 15.48 9.54
CA CYS A 18 -7.78 15.81 8.67
C CYS A 18 -6.60 16.37 9.47
N THR A 19 -6.27 15.72 10.58
CA THR A 19 -5.10 15.97 11.41
C THR A 19 -4.03 14.93 11.11
N VAL A 20 -2.76 15.33 11.20
CA VAL A 20 -1.64 14.41 11.01
C VAL A 20 -1.36 13.68 12.33
N GLY A 21 -1.28 12.35 12.27
CA GLY A 21 -0.89 11.53 13.40
C GLY A 21 -2.04 10.75 14.03
N HIS A 22 -1.84 10.36 15.29
CA HIS A 22 -2.71 9.42 16.00
C HIS A 22 -3.78 10.10 16.85
N ASP A 23 -4.91 9.43 16.99
CA ASP A 23 -5.94 9.77 17.96
C ASP A 23 -5.48 9.43 19.40
N ALA A 24 -6.13 9.99 20.41
CA ALA A 24 -5.95 9.58 21.79
C ALA A 24 -6.41 8.12 22.00
N ASP A 25 -5.82 7.41 22.97
CA ASP A 25 -6.20 6.01 23.26
C ASP A 25 -7.71 5.89 23.58
N ALA A 26 -8.25 6.83 24.36
CA ALA A 26 -9.68 6.89 24.67
C ALA A 26 -10.56 7.14 23.43
N GLY A 27 -10.06 7.86 22.42
CA GLY A 27 -10.78 8.08 21.17
C GLY A 27 -10.97 6.79 20.37
N ARG A 28 -10.01 5.87 20.48
CA ARG A 28 -9.95 4.59 19.77
C ARG A 28 -10.61 3.43 20.50
N ALA A 29 -10.72 3.52 21.84
CA ALA A 29 -11.28 2.48 22.69
C ALA A 29 -12.76 2.20 22.36
N THR A 30 -13.17 0.94 22.43
CA THR A 30 -14.56 0.46 22.30
C THR A 30 -14.88 -0.41 23.51
N ASP A 31 -16.16 -0.73 23.74
CA ASP A 31 -16.54 -1.63 24.83
C ASP A 31 -15.88 -3.01 24.69
N LYS A 32 -15.76 -3.49 23.44
CA LYS A 32 -15.15 -4.78 23.10
C LYS A 32 -13.62 -4.74 23.08
N TYR A 33 -13.05 -3.59 22.75
CA TYR A 33 -11.60 -3.36 22.70
C TYR A 33 -11.24 -2.07 23.44
N PRO A 34 -11.12 -2.12 24.78
CA PRO A 34 -10.75 -0.95 25.59
C PRO A 34 -9.34 -0.41 25.29
N SER A 35 -8.46 -1.27 24.76
CA SER A 35 -7.16 -0.89 24.23
C SER A 35 -7.11 -1.23 22.74
N ALA A 36 -7.14 -0.21 21.89
CA ALA A 36 -7.10 -0.33 20.44
C ALA A 36 -5.85 0.35 19.87
N GLY A 37 -5.09 -0.41 19.08
CA GLY A 37 -3.94 0.10 18.33
C GLY A 37 -4.40 0.92 17.13
N GLN A 38 -3.52 1.73 16.56
CA GLN A 38 -3.86 2.53 15.38
C GLN A 38 -2.67 2.71 14.45
N ASN A 39 -2.93 2.57 13.16
CA ASN A 39 -2.05 3.07 12.12
C ASN A 39 -2.67 4.32 11.48
N PHE A 40 -1.83 5.32 11.22
CA PHE A 40 -2.18 6.51 10.46
C PHE A 40 -1.29 6.60 9.22
N ALA A 41 -1.86 7.05 8.10
CA ALA A 41 -1.12 7.47 6.93
C ALA A 41 -1.74 8.72 6.33
N GLY A 42 -0.88 9.65 5.95
CA GLY A 42 -1.20 10.73 5.04
C GLY A 42 -0.60 10.42 3.66
N ASN A 43 -1.42 10.37 2.61
CA ASN A 43 -0.92 10.16 1.25
C ASN A 43 -1.86 10.75 0.18
N TYR A 44 -1.34 11.11 -0.98
CA TYR A 44 -2.15 11.55 -2.13
C TYR A 44 -2.82 10.38 -2.87
N LYS A 45 -2.24 9.18 -2.79
CA LYS A 45 -2.80 7.95 -3.35
C LYS A 45 -3.15 7.01 -2.21
N PHE A 46 -4.43 6.67 -2.10
CA PHE A 46 -4.96 5.84 -1.03
C PHE A 46 -4.14 4.54 -0.79
N GLN A 47 -3.85 3.79 -1.86
CA GLN A 47 -3.09 2.54 -1.79
C GLN A 47 -1.67 2.71 -1.25
N GLN A 48 -1.03 3.87 -1.48
CA GLN A 48 0.33 4.11 -1.01
C GLN A 48 0.41 4.27 0.51
N GLY A 49 -0.68 4.70 1.18
CA GLY A 49 -0.71 4.76 2.64
C GLY A 49 -0.58 3.37 3.27
N PHE A 50 -1.32 2.38 2.77
CA PHE A 50 -1.23 1.00 3.23
C PHE A 50 0.11 0.36 2.88
N ASN A 51 0.60 0.60 1.66
CA ASN A 51 1.91 0.08 1.24
C ASN A 51 3.04 0.63 2.13
N ALA A 52 2.97 1.90 2.54
CA ALA A 52 3.95 2.48 3.45
C ALA A 52 4.02 1.73 4.78
N TRP A 53 2.88 1.35 5.37
CA TRP A 53 2.86 0.54 6.59
C TRP A 53 3.47 -0.84 6.40
N VAL A 54 3.17 -1.52 5.30
CA VAL A 54 3.66 -2.89 5.05
C VAL A 54 5.16 -2.90 4.70
N ASN A 55 5.63 -1.87 3.99
CA ASN A 55 7.00 -1.76 3.53
C ASN A 55 8.01 -1.51 4.66
N GLU A 56 7.58 -1.18 5.87
CA GLU A 56 8.51 -1.15 7.02
C GLU A 56 9.09 -2.53 7.34
N ASN A 57 8.54 -3.61 6.77
CA ASN A 57 9.09 -4.95 6.90
C ASN A 57 10.53 -5.10 6.43
N VAL A 58 11.01 -4.22 5.53
CA VAL A 58 12.38 -4.25 5.01
C VAL A 58 13.40 -3.87 6.08
N ASP A 59 12.95 -3.09 7.07
CA ASP A 59 13.76 -2.61 8.19
C ASP A 59 13.50 -3.40 9.49
N TYR A 60 12.60 -4.39 9.46
CA TYR A 60 12.23 -5.18 10.62
C TYR A 60 12.90 -6.55 10.63
N ASN A 61 13.69 -6.82 11.66
CA ASN A 61 14.28 -8.12 11.92
C ASN A 61 13.36 -8.95 12.84
N PHE A 62 12.83 -10.04 12.30
CA PHE A 62 11.94 -10.95 13.02
C PHE A 62 12.66 -11.78 14.08
N ASP A 63 13.90 -12.19 13.82
CA ASP A 63 14.63 -13.11 14.70
C ASP A 63 15.03 -12.41 16.01
N SER A 64 15.43 -11.14 15.90
CA SER A 64 15.73 -10.29 17.05
C SER A 64 14.55 -9.44 17.52
N ASN A 65 13.39 -9.54 16.85
CA ASN A 65 12.21 -8.71 17.12
C ASN A 65 12.58 -7.21 17.26
N SER A 66 13.36 -6.70 16.31
CA SER A 66 13.90 -5.34 16.38
C SER A 66 13.75 -4.62 15.05
N CYS A 67 13.55 -3.31 15.12
CA CYS A 67 13.63 -2.42 13.97
C CYS A 67 15.06 -1.93 13.81
N ASN A 68 15.53 -1.77 12.58
CA ASN A 68 16.81 -1.14 12.27
C ASN A 68 16.91 0.25 12.95
N SER A 69 18.11 0.62 13.38
CA SER A 69 18.33 1.89 14.09
C SER A 69 17.89 3.08 13.23
N GLY A 70 17.12 3.99 13.83
CA GLY A 70 16.57 5.18 13.15
C GLY A 70 15.43 4.89 12.17
N LYS A 71 14.94 3.65 12.09
CA LYS A 71 13.80 3.26 11.25
C LYS A 71 12.52 3.13 12.06
N MET A 72 11.40 3.13 11.35
CA MET A 72 10.07 2.94 11.92
C MET A 72 9.52 1.60 11.43
N CYS A 73 9.07 0.77 12.38
CA CYS A 73 8.46 -0.53 12.10
C CYS A 73 7.14 -0.73 12.85
N GLY A 74 6.63 0.32 13.50
CA GLY A 74 5.43 0.26 14.34
C GLY A 74 4.18 -0.06 13.54
N HIS A 75 4.07 0.49 12.33
CA HIS A 75 2.91 0.23 11.48
C HIS A 75 2.92 -1.20 10.96
N TYR A 76 4.08 -1.69 10.52
CA TYR A 76 4.21 -3.07 10.07
C TYR A 76 3.91 -4.06 11.18
N THR A 77 4.53 -3.88 12.35
CA THR A 77 4.34 -4.77 13.50
C THR A 77 2.88 -4.79 13.96
N GLN A 78 2.16 -3.67 13.91
CA GLN A 78 0.73 -3.64 14.17
C GLN A 78 -0.08 -4.40 13.10
N VAL A 79 0.25 -4.26 11.81
CA VAL A 79 -0.42 -4.99 10.71
C VAL A 79 -0.27 -6.51 10.87
N VAL A 80 0.91 -6.97 11.28
CA VAL A 80 1.23 -8.41 11.43
C VAL A 80 1.10 -8.93 12.86
N TRP A 81 0.49 -8.17 13.76
CA TRP A 81 0.31 -8.59 15.15
C TRP A 81 -0.71 -9.73 15.25
N ALA A 82 -0.29 -10.93 15.65
CA ALA A 82 -1.18 -12.10 15.65
C ALA A 82 -2.28 -12.00 16.73
N ASN A 83 -2.06 -11.18 17.76
CA ASN A 83 -3.04 -10.97 18.81
C ASN A 83 -4.12 -9.94 18.43
N SER A 84 -3.90 -9.10 17.41
CA SER A 84 -4.98 -8.27 16.87
C SER A 84 -6.04 -9.15 16.21
N LYS A 85 -7.22 -9.22 16.81
CA LYS A 85 -8.32 -10.08 16.36
C LYS A 85 -9.27 -9.33 15.43
N ALA A 86 -9.42 -8.02 15.59
CA ALA A 86 -10.30 -7.18 14.79
C ALA A 86 -9.58 -5.98 14.16
N LEU A 87 -10.17 -5.49 13.08
CA LEU A 87 -9.75 -4.31 12.34
C LEU A 87 -10.96 -3.49 11.89
N GLY A 88 -10.86 -2.18 12.00
CA GLY A 88 -11.77 -1.25 11.34
C GLY A 88 -11.00 -0.03 10.83
N CYS A 89 -11.27 0.37 9.59
CA CYS A 89 -10.57 1.49 8.95
C CYS A 89 -11.56 2.57 8.48
N GLY A 90 -11.07 3.80 8.43
CA GLY A 90 -11.77 4.96 7.89
C GLY A 90 -10.79 5.88 7.17
N TYR A 91 -11.30 6.65 6.21
CA TYR A 91 -10.49 7.61 5.48
C TYR A 91 -11.28 8.86 5.10
N LYS A 92 -10.55 9.95 4.87
CA LYS A 92 -11.12 11.22 4.42
C LYS A 92 -10.25 11.84 3.34
N ASN A 93 -10.87 12.35 2.28
CA ASN A 93 -10.21 13.27 1.36
C ASN A 93 -10.10 14.64 2.04
N CYS A 94 -8.87 15.12 2.19
CA CYS A 94 -8.51 16.31 2.94
C CYS A 94 -7.90 17.40 2.04
N LEU A 95 -8.02 17.31 0.72
CA LEU A 95 -7.47 18.30 -0.23
C LEU A 95 -7.95 19.73 0.03
N SER A 96 -9.16 19.89 0.59
CA SER A 96 -9.73 21.20 0.92
C SER A 96 -9.31 21.72 2.31
N LYS A 97 -8.41 21.04 3.03
CA LYS A 97 -7.99 21.40 4.38
C LYS A 97 -6.62 22.08 4.33
N PRO A 98 -6.54 23.40 4.62
CA PRO A 98 -5.31 24.18 4.41
C PRO A 98 -4.07 23.67 5.15
N ASN A 99 -4.26 23.02 6.30
CA ASN A 99 -3.17 22.58 7.18
C ASN A 99 -2.91 21.08 7.12
N PHE A 100 -3.49 20.37 6.14
CA PHE A 100 -3.24 18.94 5.95
C PHE A 100 -2.35 18.73 4.72
N PRO A 101 -1.10 18.26 4.89
CA PRO A 101 -0.09 18.28 3.81
C PRO A 101 -0.25 17.15 2.78
N TYR A 102 -1.32 16.36 2.86
CA TYR A 102 -1.56 15.18 2.01
C TYR A 102 -2.94 15.22 1.35
N GLY A 103 -3.23 14.28 0.45
CA GLY A 103 -4.56 14.16 -0.16
C GLY A 103 -5.59 13.47 0.74
N TYR A 104 -5.20 12.38 1.40
CA TYR A 104 -6.07 11.56 2.22
C TYR A 104 -5.48 11.36 3.62
N ALA A 105 -6.34 11.45 4.64
CA ALA A 105 -6.09 10.88 5.96
C ALA A 105 -6.65 9.45 5.97
N ILE A 106 -5.81 8.47 6.30
CA ILE A 106 -6.14 7.05 6.31
C ILE A 106 -5.84 6.51 7.70
N VAL A 107 -6.83 5.92 8.35
CA VAL A 107 -6.76 5.46 9.73
C VAL A 107 -7.27 4.03 9.79
N CYS A 108 -6.54 3.17 10.49
CA CYS A 108 -7.00 1.82 10.82
C CYS A 108 -6.79 1.57 12.30
N ASN A 109 -7.85 1.16 13.00
CA ASN A 109 -7.82 0.75 14.40
C ASN A 109 -7.82 -0.78 14.53
N TYR A 110 -7.06 -1.30 15.48
CA TYR A 110 -6.83 -2.74 15.68
C TYR A 110 -7.20 -3.14 17.11
N GLY A 111 -8.01 -4.18 17.24
CA GLY A 111 -8.51 -4.67 18.53
C GLY A 111 -8.07 -6.11 18.83
N PRO A 112 -7.38 -6.40 19.94
CA PRO A 112 -6.72 -5.45 20.85
C PRO A 112 -5.46 -4.82 20.23
N ALA A 113 -4.93 -3.77 20.88
CA ALA A 113 -3.69 -3.10 20.50
C ALA A 113 -2.45 -4.01 20.52
N PHE A 114 -1.43 -3.60 19.78
CA PHE A 114 -0.07 -4.13 19.96
C PHE A 114 0.44 -3.82 21.39
N SER A 115 1.06 -4.82 22.04
CA SER A 115 1.73 -4.65 23.34
C SER A 115 3.12 -5.29 23.30
N LYS A 116 4.15 -4.52 23.67
CA LYS A 116 5.53 -5.00 23.72
C LYS A 116 5.77 -6.05 24.80
N GLU A 117 4.99 -6.04 25.88
CA GLU A 117 5.12 -7.00 26.99
C GLU A 117 4.72 -8.42 26.59
N ILE A 118 3.83 -8.55 25.59
CA ILE A 118 3.33 -9.85 25.11
C ILE A 118 4.32 -10.52 24.13
N ILE A 119 5.38 -9.83 23.69
CA ILE A 119 6.29 -10.37 22.66
C ILE A 119 7.11 -11.58 23.14
N THR A 120 7.18 -11.86 24.44
CA THR A 120 7.82 -13.08 24.98
C THR A 120 7.15 -14.37 24.53
N VAL A 121 5.90 -14.31 24.10
CA VAL A 121 5.20 -15.40 23.42
C VAL A 121 5.32 -15.11 21.92
N ASN A 122 5.72 -16.05 21.07
CA ASN A 122 5.87 -15.83 19.60
C ASN A 122 4.52 -15.42 18.92
N VAL A 123 4.08 -14.17 19.09
CA VAL A 123 2.76 -13.64 18.70
C VAL A 123 2.81 -12.67 17.52
N LEU A 124 3.95 -12.61 16.83
CA LEU A 124 3.99 -12.04 15.49
C LEU A 124 3.55 -13.13 14.51
N MET A 125 2.81 -12.74 13.47
CA MET A 125 2.60 -13.63 12.33
C MET A 125 3.99 -14.03 11.81
N LYS A 126 4.38 -15.29 12.00
CA LYS A 126 5.66 -15.81 11.51
C LYS A 126 5.70 -15.61 9.99
N LYS A 127 6.89 -15.35 9.42
CA LYS A 127 7.08 -15.37 7.97
C LYS A 127 6.62 -16.72 7.43
N ASP A 128 5.42 -16.76 6.85
CA ASP A 128 4.94 -17.93 6.15
C ASP A 128 5.53 -17.92 4.73
N ASN A 129 6.68 -18.60 4.58
CA ASN A 129 7.37 -18.72 3.31
C ASN A 129 6.52 -19.38 2.22
N THR A 130 5.43 -20.08 2.59
CA THR A 130 4.52 -20.69 1.61
C THR A 130 3.67 -19.65 0.87
N ILE A 131 3.34 -18.51 1.50
CA ILE A 131 2.60 -17.42 0.83
C ILE A 131 3.50 -16.73 -0.20
N ASN A 132 4.75 -16.46 0.15
CA ASN A 132 5.72 -15.87 -0.78
C ASN A 132 6.01 -16.79 -1.97
N ALA A 133 6.07 -18.10 -1.75
CA ALA A 133 6.17 -19.09 -2.83
C ALA A 133 4.93 -19.04 -3.75
N ARG A 134 3.72 -19.02 -3.18
CA ARG A 134 2.45 -18.94 -3.94
C ARG A 134 2.31 -17.63 -4.74
N LEU A 135 2.80 -16.51 -4.22
CA LEU A 135 2.77 -15.23 -4.93
C LEU A 135 3.76 -15.20 -6.10
N LYS A 136 4.94 -15.80 -5.94
CA LYS A 136 5.92 -15.98 -7.03
C LYS A 136 5.36 -16.88 -8.12
N ASP A 137 4.71 -17.98 -7.75
CA ASP A 137 4.04 -18.87 -8.71
C ASP A 137 2.92 -18.15 -9.47
N LYS A 138 2.09 -17.34 -8.79
CA LYS A 138 1.04 -16.55 -9.45
C LYS A 138 1.61 -15.50 -10.41
N GLN A 139 2.72 -14.86 -10.07
CA GLN A 139 3.41 -13.92 -10.97
C GLN A 139 4.01 -14.63 -12.19
N GLN A 140 4.65 -15.79 -12.00
CA GLN A 140 5.16 -16.60 -13.11
C GLN A 140 4.02 -17.07 -14.02
N GLN A 141 2.91 -17.53 -13.47
CA GLN A 141 1.73 -17.92 -14.27
C GLN A 141 1.13 -16.76 -15.05
N GLN A 142 1.10 -15.53 -14.50
CA GLN A 142 0.67 -14.35 -15.23
C GLN A 142 1.62 -13.99 -16.38
N GLN A 143 2.93 -14.10 -16.17
CA GLN A 143 3.95 -13.85 -17.20
C GLN A 143 3.89 -14.89 -18.32
N HIS A 144 3.68 -16.17 -17.99
CA HIS A 144 3.47 -17.22 -18.99
C HIS A 144 2.21 -16.97 -19.83
N ARG A 145 1.08 -16.61 -19.21
CA ARG A 145 -0.15 -16.25 -19.95
C ARG A 145 0.04 -15.03 -20.88
N HIS A 146 0.79 -14.02 -20.45
CA HIS A 146 1.09 -12.87 -21.31
C HIS A 146 1.99 -13.23 -22.50
N ARG A 147 2.88 -14.22 -22.34
CA ARG A 147 3.78 -14.67 -23.40
C ARG A 147 3.04 -15.51 -24.45
N GLU A 148 2.06 -16.31 -24.03
CA GLU A 148 1.21 -17.12 -24.92
C GLU A 148 0.20 -16.27 -25.70
N GLN A 149 -0.20 -15.11 -25.20
CA GLN A 149 -1.13 -14.20 -25.87
C GLN A 149 -0.45 -13.23 -26.86
N LYS A 150 0.87 -13.30 -27.05
CA LYS A 150 1.58 -12.40 -27.97
C LYS A 150 1.46 -12.91 -29.41
N PRO A 151 0.84 -12.17 -30.36
CA PRO A 151 0.68 -12.63 -31.73
C PRO A 151 2.04 -12.77 -32.43
N GLN A 152 2.26 -13.87 -33.15
CA GLN A 152 3.43 -14.03 -34.03
C GLN A 152 3.32 -13.07 -35.21
N MET A 153 4.17 -12.04 -35.26
CA MET A 153 4.35 -11.21 -36.46
C MET A 153 5.06 -12.01 -37.56
N THR A 154 4.32 -12.44 -38.57
CA THR A 154 4.87 -12.95 -39.83
C THR A 154 5.54 -11.82 -40.61
N ARG A 155 6.84 -11.94 -40.89
CA ARG A 155 7.63 -10.96 -41.66
C ARG A 155 7.20 -10.95 -43.13
N GLN A 156 6.87 -9.78 -43.67
CA GLN A 156 6.76 -9.55 -45.12
C GLN A 156 8.14 -9.26 -45.73
N PRO A 157 8.43 -9.69 -46.97
CA PRO A 157 9.72 -9.45 -47.61
C PRO A 157 9.80 -8.02 -48.18
N THR A 158 10.94 -7.35 -47.94
CA THR A 158 11.24 -6.00 -48.40
C THR A 158 11.61 -5.97 -49.88
N LYS A 159 10.93 -5.12 -50.67
CA LYS A 159 11.30 -4.81 -52.07
C LYS A 159 12.58 -3.96 -52.12
N ALA A 160 13.46 -4.29 -53.06
CA ALA A 160 14.71 -3.59 -53.35
C ALA A 160 14.48 -2.20 -53.99
N THR A 161 15.41 -1.30 -53.68
CA THR A 161 15.50 0.10 -54.15
C THR A 161 16.15 0.23 -55.53
N HIS A 162 15.82 1.29 -56.27
CA HIS A 162 16.74 1.97 -57.20
C HIS A 162 16.36 3.46 -57.41
N PRO A 163 17.32 4.37 -57.72
CA PRO A 163 17.24 5.80 -57.42
C PRO A 163 16.95 6.76 -58.61
N ASP A 164 16.53 7.96 -58.21
CA ASP A 164 16.73 9.33 -58.75
C ASP A 164 16.45 9.71 -60.21
N SER A 165 15.65 10.77 -60.37
CA SER A 165 16.12 12.01 -61.02
C SER A 165 15.24 13.22 -60.65
N ASN A 166 15.91 14.29 -60.22
CA ASN A 166 15.38 15.60 -59.87
C ASN A 166 14.99 16.43 -61.10
N GLY A 167 13.93 17.25 -60.98
CA GLY A 167 13.49 18.20 -61.99
C GLY A 167 12.81 19.44 -61.38
N LEU A 168 13.64 20.33 -60.87
CA LEU A 168 13.57 21.81 -60.79
C LEU A 168 12.20 22.56 -60.81
N SER A 169 12.11 23.44 -59.81
CA SER A 169 11.78 24.88 -59.89
C SER A 169 10.33 25.32 -60.14
N GLY A 170 9.69 25.70 -59.02
CA GLY A 170 9.13 27.03 -58.79
C GLY A 170 7.82 27.38 -59.49
N HIS A 171 6.82 27.85 -58.73
CA HIS A 171 6.02 29.05 -59.02
C HIS A 171 5.16 29.40 -57.79
N ASN A 172 5.14 30.70 -57.48
CA ASN A 172 4.31 31.39 -56.49
C ASN A 172 2.81 31.16 -56.72
N CYS A 173 2.01 31.26 -55.65
CA CYS A 173 0.81 32.10 -55.68
C CYS A 173 0.23 32.34 -54.28
N THR A 174 0.21 33.62 -53.89
CA THR A 174 -0.68 34.21 -52.88
C THR A 174 -2.10 34.33 -53.41
N GLN A 175 -3.07 34.07 -52.54
CA GLN A 175 -4.21 34.95 -52.24
C GLN A 175 -4.75 34.59 -50.86
#